data_AF-A0A3D4PAU5-F1
#
_entry.id   AF-A0A3D4PAU5-F1
#
_cell.length_a   1.000
_cell.length_b   1.000
_cell.length_c   1.000
_cell.angle_alpha   90.00
_cell.angle_beta   90.00
_cell.angle_gamma   90.00
#
_symmetry.space_group_name_H-M   'P 1'
#
loop_
_entity.id
_entity.type
_entity.pdbx_description
1 polymer ?
#
loop_
_entity_poly.entity_id
_entity_poly.type
_entity_poly.pdbx_seq_one_letter_code
_entity_poly.pdbx_strand_id
1 'polypeptide(L)'
;AETDEQAWAEYEKHLFFFIKKLLKGLVVFPPGYSSPKSIARIGIALKQFLGNVTTREEIEEGGYAMVGSPETVREKMKDYVQDFGVGNVLGLFQIGTLPADLTKKNMTLFAEQVLPYLRKELGEPATDEELSQALAAN
;
A
#
# COMPACT_ATOMS: atom_id res chain seq x y z
N ALA A 1 13.16 1.39 -7.53
CA ALA A 1 14.40 1.74 -8.27
C ALA A 1 15.55 0.92 -7.70
N GLU A 2 16.78 1.09 -8.17
CA GLU A 2 17.93 0.30 -7.71
C GLU A 2 18.37 0.70 -6.29
N THR A 3 18.16 1.96 -5.90
CA THR A 3 18.38 2.46 -4.53
C THR A 3 17.15 3.16 -3.97
N ASP A 4 17.13 3.39 -2.64
CA ASP A 4 16.03 4.03 -1.94
C ASP A 4 15.91 5.51 -2.33
N GLU A 5 17.03 6.23 -2.40
CA GLU A 5 17.06 7.64 -2.81
C GLU A 5 16.55 7.82 -4.24
N GLN A 6 16.93 6.91 -5.15
CA GLN A 6 16.46 6.94 -6.52
C GLN A 6 14.97 6.64 -6.60
N ALA A 7 14.47 5.68 -5.80
CA ALA A 7 13.06 5.34 -5.77
C ALA A 7 12.23 6.56 -5.32
N TRP A 8 12.68 7.27 -4.30
CA TRP A 8 12.07 8.52 -3.87
C TRP A 8 12.15 9.61 -4.94
N ALA A 9 13.31 9.81 -5.57
CA ALA A 9 13.47 10.81 -6.62
C ALA A 9 12.54 10.57 -7.82
N GLU A 10 12.34 9.30 -8.21
CA GLU A 10 11.44 8.91 -9.31
C GLU A 10 9.96 9.04 -8.90
N TYR A 11 9.59 8.63 -7.67
CA TYR A 11 8.19 8.42 -7.27
C TYR A 11 7.53 9.61 -6.54
N GLU A 12 8.31 10.39 -5.77
CA GLU A 12 7.79 11.37 -4.81
C GLU A 12 6.78 12.35 -5.41
N LYS A 13 7.13 12.96 -6.55
CA LYS A 13 6.28 13.97 -7.21
C LYS A 13 4.91 13.40 -7.60
N HIS A 14 4.86 12.12 -7.94
CA HIS A 14 3.64 11.43 -8.36
C HIS A 14 2.76 11.06 -7.17
N LEU A 15 3.37 10.61 -6.08
CA LEU A 15 2.69 10.38 -4.81
C LEU A 15 2.09 11.68 -4.27
N PHE A 16 2.87 12.75 -4.17
CA PHE A 16 2.34 14.03 -3.66
C PHE A 16 1.32 14.67 -4.60
N PHE A 17 1.40 14.43 -5.91
CA PHE A 17 0.30 14.82 -6.80
C PHE A 17 -0.99 14.08 -6.43
N PHE A 18 -0.93 12.76 -6.26
CA PHE A 18 -2.10 11.96 -5.84
C PHE A 18 -2.67 12.47 -4.51
N ILE A 19 -1.83 12.66 -3.50
CA ILE A 19 -2.22 13.15 -2.17
C ILE A 19 -2.90 14.52 -2.28
N LYS A 20 -2.25 15.49 -2.95
CA LYS A 20 -2.69 16.90 -2.94
C LYS A 20 -3.83 17.20 -3.92
N LYS A 21 -3.98 16.39 -4.97
CA LYS A 21 -4.92 16.67 -6.07
C LYS A 21 -6.02 15.63 -6.24
N LEU A 22 -5.76 14.36 -5.96
CA LEU A 22 -6.68 13.26 -6.30
C LEU A 22 -7.43 12.67 -5.10
N LEU A 23 -6.99 12.90 -3.86
CA LEU A 23 -7.70 12.46 -2.66
C LEU A 23 -8.84 13.39 -2.22
N LYS A 24 -9.02 14.53 -2.88
CA LYS A 24 -10.07 15.50 -2.52
C LYS A 24 -11.45 14.93 -2.81
N GLY A 25 -12.33 14.95 -1.81
CA GLY A 25 -13.72 14.52 -1.95
C GLY A 25 -13.95 13.02 -1.83
N LEU A 26 -12.92 12.23 -1.46
CA LEU A 26 -13.07 10.78 -1.26
C LEU A 26 -14.01 10.44 -0.08
N VAL A 27 -14.07 11.30 0.93
CA VAL A 27 -14.86 11.07 2.14
C VAL A 27 -16.21 11.77 2.03
N VAL A 28 -17.29 10.99 1.94
CA VAL A 28 -18.67 11.46 1.86
C VAL A 28 -19.45 10.98 3.08
N PHE A 29 -20.15 11.89 3.75
CA PHE A 29 -20.99 11.59 4.93
C PHE A 29 -22.46 11.79 4.60
N PRO A 30 -23.16 10.79 4.04
CA PRO A 30 -24.58 10.90 3.79
C PRO A 30 -25.34 11.02 5.12
N PRO A 31 -26.36 11.89 5.21
CA PRO A 31 -27.13 12.08 6.44
C PRO A 31 -27.85 10.78 6.83
N GLY A 32 -27.92 10.49 8.14
CA GLY A 32 -28.64 9.35 8.70
C GLY A 32 -27.87 8.03 8.79
N TYR A 33 -26.66 7.93 8.23
CA TYR A 33 -25.86 6.69 8.23
C TYR A 33 -24.84 6.59 9.39
N SER A 34 -24.72 7.63 10.21
CA SER A 34 -23.73 7.66 11.29
C SER A 34 -24.28 8.34 12.53
N SER A 35 -24.03 7.72 13.69
CA SER A 35 -24.34 8.33 14.99
C SER A 35 -23.40 9.52 15.27
N PRO A 36 -23.78 10.48 16.11
CA PRO A 36 -22.89 11.58 16.53
C PRO A 36 -21.56 11.07 17.12
N LYS A 37 -21.60 9.97 17.88
CA LYS A 37 -20.40 9.32 18.44
C LYS A 37 -19.50 8.76 17.34
N SER A 38 -20.08 8.15 16.31
CA SER A 38 -19.34 7.65 15.15
C SER A 38 -18.68 8.80 14.39
N ILE A 39 -19.40 9.90 14.15
CA ILE A 39 -18.86 11.09 13.47
C ILE A 39 -17.66 11.67 14.24
N ALA A 40 -17.74 11.77 15.56
CA ALA A 40 -16.62 12.26 16.38
C ALA A 40 -15.37 11.37 16.25
N ARG A 41 -15.54 10.04 16.28
CA ARG A 41 -14.44 9.08 16.10
C ARG A 41 -13.85 9.15 14.69
N ILE A 42 -14.70 9.26 13.67
CA ILE A 42 -14.25 9.42 12.29
C ILE A 42 -13.45 10.71 12.14
N GLY A 43 -13.90 11.82 12.73
CA GLY A 43 -13.16 13.08 12.71
C GLY A 43 -11.76 12.98 13.31
N ILE A 44 -11.56 12.15 14.34
CA ILE A 44 -10.23 11.87 14.90
C ILE A 44 -9.41 11.03 13.92
N ALA A 45 -9.98 9.95 13.38
CA ALA A 45 -9.31 9.05 12.44
C ALA A 45 -8.88 9.76 11.15
N LEU A 46 -9.70 10.70 10.66
CA LEU A 46 -9.40 11.48 9.45
C LEU A 46 -8.15 12.35 9.60
N LYS A 47 -7.67 12.64 10.81
CA LYS A 47 -6.39 13.36 11.02
C LYS A 47 -5.20 12.50 10.59
N GLN A 48 -5.30 11.18 10.73
CA GLN A 48 -4.29 10.20 10.32
C GLN A 48 -4.53 9.69 8.89
N PHE A 49 -5.27 10.46 8.07
CA PHE A 49 -5.50 10.07 6.69
C PHE A 49 -4.36 10.57 5.81
N LEU A 50 -4.01 9.79 4.78
CA LEU A 50 -2.95 10.10 3.81
C LEU A 50 -3.07 11.53 3.22
N GLY A 51 -4.30 12.03 3.10
CA GLY A 51 -4.57 13.40 2.64
C GLY A 51 -3.96 14.53 3.47
N ASN A 52 -3.54 14.27 4.72
CA ASN A 52 -2.92 15.27 5.60
C ASN A 52 -1.40 15.19 5.64
N VAL A 53 -0.79 14.20 4.98
CA VAL A 53 0.66 13.99 5.01
C VAL A 53 1.37 14.98 4.09
N THR A 54 2.49 15.54 4.57
CA THR A 54 3.25 16.59 3.88
C THR A 54 4.71 16.26 3.64
N THR A 55 5.31 15.34 4.39
CA THR A 55 6.73 14.97 4.28
C THR A 55 6.94 13.49 3.93
N ARG A 56 8.17 13.12 3.55
CA ARG A 56 8.52 11.72 3.26
C ARG A 56 8.55 10.89 4.54
N GLU A 57 9.06 11.48 5.61
CA GLU A 57 9.18 10.85 6.92
C GLU A 57 7.80 10.46 7.45
N GLU A 58 6.81 11.36 7.33
CA GLU A 58 5.42 11.06 7.70
C GLU A 58 4.81 9.93 6.85
N ILE A 59 5.19 9.81 5.56
CA ILE A 59 4.77 8.70 4.69
C ILE A 59 5.34 7.38 5.17
N GLU A 60 6.63 7.36 5.50
CA GLU A 60 7.35 6.14 5.93
C GLU A 60 6.93 5.69 7.32
N GLU A 61 6.90 6.60 8.31
CA GLU A 61 6.49 6.32 9.69
C GLU A 61 5.03 5.85 9.75
N GLY A 62 4.16 6.44 8.94
CA GLY A 62 2.75 6.04 8.87
C GLY A 62 2.48 4.81 8.00
N GLY A 63 3.49 4.26 7.33
CA GLY A 63 3.34 3.10 6.43
C GLY A 63 2.41 3.36 5.25
N TYR A 64 2.25 4.61 4.81
CA TYR A 64 1.28 4.98 3.78
C TYR A 64 1.68 4.54 2.36
N ALA A 65 2.99 4.46 2.10
CA ALA A 65 3.53 3.97 0.85
C ALA A 65 4.89 3.29 1.09
N MET A 66 5.12 2.17 0.42
CA MET A 66 6.42 1.50 0.42
C MET A 66 7.22 2.00 -0.78
N VAL A 67 8.18 2.89 -0.54
CA VAL A 67 9.05 3.46 -1.57
C VAL A 67 10.49 3.06 -1.24
N GLY A 68 11.18 2.44 -2.18
CA GLY A 68 12.55 1.99 -1.96
C GLY A 68 13.12 1.12 -3.08
N SER A 69 14.29 0.58 -2.80
CA SER A 69 14.92 -0.52 -3.51
C SER A 69 14.16 -1.84 -3.29
N PRO A 70 14.35 -2.87 -4.16
CA PRO A 70 13.77 -4.18 -3.94
C PRO A 70 14.12 -4.79 -2.58
N GLU A 71 15.32 -4.52 -2.06
CA GLU A 71 15.76 -4.97 -0.74
C GLU A 71 14.97 -4.29 0.40
N THR A 72 14.77 -2.98 0.34
CA THR A 72 13.97 -2.29 1.36
C THR A 72 12.50 -2.74 1.29
N VAL A 73 11.95 -2.91 0.08
CA VAL A 73 10.55 -3.31 -0.10
C VAL A 73 10.30 -4.74 0.35
N ARG A 74 11.21 -5.70 0.06
CA ARG A 74 11.03 -7.10 0.45
C ARG A 74 10.99 -7.27 1.98
N GLU A 75 11.86 -6.58 2.71
CA GLU A 75 11.88 -6.67 4.18
C GLU A 75 10.63 -6.05 4.78
N LYS A 76 10.28 -4.81 4.36
CA LYS A 76 9.06 -4.14 4.84
C LYS A 76 7.80 -4.96 4.55
N MET A 77 7.69 -5.56 3.37
CA MET A 77 6.53 -6.39 3.03
C MET A 77 6.49 -7.68 3.84
N LYS A 78 7.63 -8.36 4.05
CA LYS A 78 7.68 -9.56 4.88
C LYS A 78 7.21 -9.25 6.29
N ASP A 79 7.75 -8.19 6.89
CA ASP A 79 7.41 -7.77 8.25
C ASP A 79 5.92 -7.42 8.34
N TYR A 80 5.39 -6.62 7.40
CA TYR A 80 3.98 -6.22 7.43
C TYR A 80 3.02 -7.39 7.20
N VAL A 81 3.37 -8.33 6.33
CA VAL A 81 2.53 -9.51 6.10
C VAL A 81 2.46 -10.39 7.35
N GLN A 82 3.59 -10.58 8.03
CA GLN A 82 3.67 -11.35 9.27
C GLN A 82 2.96 -10.64 10.43
N ASP A 83 3.24 -9.36 10.64
CA ASP A 83 2.68 -8.58 11.75
C ASP A 83 1.16 -8.41 11.64
N PHE A 84 0.64 -8.18 10.44
CA PHE A 84 -0.79 -8.04 10.21
C PHE A 84 -1.51 -9.38 10.01
N GLY A 85 -0.77 -10.47 9.77
CA GLY A 85 -1.33 -11.80 9.49
C GLY A 85 -2.23 -11.83 8.26
N VAL A 86 -1.87 -11.08 7.20
CA VAL A 86 -2.71 -10.94 6.00
C VAL A 86 -2.50 -12.12 5.04
N GLY A 87 -3.60 -12.70 4.57
CA GLY A 87 -3.57 -13.76 3.55
C GLY A 87 -3.52 -13.27 2.10
N ASN A 88 -3.78 -11.98 1.87
CA ASN A 88 -3.78 -11.37 0.54
C ASN A 88 -3.24 -9.93 0.61
N VAL A 89 -2.42 -9.57 -0.37
CA VAL A 89 -1.88 -8.21 -0.51
C VAL A 89 -2.24 -7.65 -1.88
N LEU A 90 -2.96 -6.52 -1.91
CA LEU A 90 -3.26 -5.80 -3.14
C LEU A 90 -2.21 -4.69 -3.36
N GLY A 91 -1.33 -4.89 -4.33
CA GLY A 91 -0.31 -3.91 -4.70
C GLY A 91 -0.86 -2.83 -5.64
N LEU A 92 -0.67 -1.56 -5.28
CA LEU A 92 -0.91 -0.41 -6.16
C LEU A 92 0.43 0.05 -6.78
N PHE A 93 0.75 -0.44 -7.98
CA PHE A 93 2.03 -0.18 -8.65
C PHE A 93 2.07 1.10 -9.50
N GLN A 94 0.91 1.67 -9.80
CA GLN A 94 0.75 2.93 -10.53
C GLN A 94 -0.07 3.88 -9.68
N ILE A 95 0.40 5.12 -9.50
CA ILE A 95 -0.32 6.13 -8.75
C ILE A 95 -0.19 7.51 -9.38
N GLY A 96 -1.24 8.31 -9.25
CA GLY A 96 -1.23 9.71 -9.67
C GLY A 96 -0.79 9.86 -11.12
N THR A 97 0.30 10.60 -11.31
CA THR A 97 0.87 10.89 -12.63
C THR A 97 2.05 9.99 -13.02
N LEU A 98 2.27 8.87 -12.30
CA LEU A 98 3.38 7.97 -12.58
C LEU A 98 3.28 7.46 -14.04
N PRO A 99 4.30 7.71 -14.88
CA PRO A 99 4.24 7.37 -16.29
C PRO A 99 4.37 5.85 -16.51
N ALA A 100 3.98 5.40 -17.71
CA ALA A 100 3.85 3.99 -18.04
C ALA A 100 5.18 3.22 -18.00
N ASP A 101 6.29 3.88 -18.38
CA ASP A 101 7.65 3.33 -18.32
C ASP A 101 8.10 3.09 -16.89
N LEU A 102 7.92 4.06 -15.99
CA LEU A 102 8.23 3.90 -14.56
C LEU A 102 7.31 2.89 -13.89
N THR A 103 6.03 2.87 -14.26
CA THR A 103 5.08 1.85 -13.79
C THR A 103 5.54 0.46 -14.18
N LYS A 104 5.91 0.26 -15.45
CA LYS A 104 6.42 -1.01 -15.94
C LYS A 104 7.71 -1.40 -15.22
N LYS A 105 8.66 -0.47 -15.06
CA LYS A 105 9.89 -0.69 -14.28
C LYS A 105 9.57 -1.15 -12.85
N ASN A 106 8.66 -0.47 -12.17
CA ASN A 106 8.23 -0.81 -10.80
C ASN A 106 7.65 -2.23 -10.72
N MET A 107 6.72 -2.57 -11.62
CA MET A 107 6.11 -3.91 -11.69
C MET A 107 7.14 -4.99 -12.02
N THR A 108 8.05 -4.74 -12.95
CA THR A 108 9.13 -5.68 -13.31
C THR A 108 10.06 -5.94 -12.12
N LEU A 109 10.55 -4.89 -11.45
CA LEU A 109 11.38 -5.04 -10.26
C LEU A 109 10.67 -5.81 -9.15
N PHE A 110 9.38 -5.51 -8.92
CA PHE A 110 8.59 -6.25 -7.94
C PHE A 110 8.48 -7.73 -8.30
N ALA A 111 8.10 -8.05 -9.54
CA ALA A 111 7.89 -9.42 -9.99
C ALA A 111 9.18 -10.25 -9.99
N GLU A 112 10.32 -9.65 -10.33
CA GLU A 112 11.60 -10.34 -10.46
C GLU A 112 12.37 -10.43 -9.15
N GLN A 113 12.26 -9.45 -8.26
CA GLN A 113 13.15 -9.32 -7.11
C GLN A 113 12.45 -9.35 -5.74
N VAL A 114 11.18 -8.94 -5.67
CA VAL A 114 10.43 -8.89 -4.41
C VAL A 114 9.54 -10.11 -4.24
N LEU A 115 8.70 -10.40 -5.24
CA LEU A 115 7.73 -11.48 -5.17
C LEU A 115 8.36 -12.87 -4.94
N PRO A 116 9.48 -13.24 -5.60
CA PRO A 116 10.12 -14.53 -5.34
C PRO A 116 10.68 -14.65 -3.92
N TYR A 117 11.21 -13.56 -3.37
CA TYR A 117 11.67 -13.51 -1.98
C TYR A 117 10.49 -13.72 -1.01
N LEU A 118 9.39 -12.99 -1.22
CA LEU A 118 8.21 -13.12 -0.36
C LEU A 118 7.64 -14.54 -0.37
N ARG A 119 7.56 -15.19 -1.54
CA ARG A 119 7.12 -16.59 -1.63
C ARG A 119 8.04 -17.55 -0.91
N LYS A 120 9.35 -17.30 -0.96
CA LYS A 120 10.33 -18.11 -0.23
C LYS A 120 10.17 -17.96 1.29
N GLU A 121 9.98 -16.74 1.78
CA GLU A 121 9.92 -16.45 3.22
C GLU A 121 8.54 -16.70 3.84
N LEU A 122 7.46 -16.52 3.07
CA LEU A 122 6.06 -16.59 3.55
C LEU A 122 5.32 -17.85 3.07
N GLY A 123 5.89 -18.60 2.12
CA GLY A 123 5.26 -19.75 1.47
C GLY A 123 4.54 -19.38 0.18
N GLU A 124 4.11 -20.42 -0.55
CA GLU A 124 3.28 -20.24 -1.75
C GLU A 124 1.83 -19.93 -1.36
N PRO A 125 1.10 -19.15 -2.19
CA PRO A 125 -0.31 -18.90 -1.95
C PRO A 125 -1.10 -20.22 -2.02
N ALA A 126 -2.13 -20.32 -1.19
CA ALA A 126 -3.06 -21.44 -1.24
C ALA A 126 -3.68 -21.55 -2.63
N THR A 127 -3.79 -22.78 -3.12
CA THR A 127 -4.45 -23.10 -4.38
C THR A 127 -5.97 -22.91 -4.27
N ASP A 128 -6.63 -22.71 -5.41
CA ASP A 128 -8.09 -22.62 -5.46
C ASP A 128 -8.77 -23.87 -4.86
N GLU A 129 -8.13 -25.03 -4.99
CA GLU A 129 -8.62 -26.29 -4.43
C GLU A 129 -8.51 -26.32 -2.90
N GLU A 130 -7.37 -25.92 -2.33
CA GLU A 130 -7.19 -25.79 -0.89
C GLU A 130 -8.16 -24.76 -0.27
N LEU A 131 -8.35 -23.62 -0.95
CA LEU A 131 -9.31 -22.60 -0.54
C LEU A 131 -10.75 -23.14 -0.57
N SER A 132 -11.11 -23.86 -1.64
CA SER A 132 -12.44 -24.47 -1.78
C SER A 132 -12.71 -25.52 -0.69
N GLN A 133 -11.71 -26.34 -0.36
CA GLN A 133 -11.82 -27.35 0.71
C GLN A 133 -11.95 -26.69 2.09
N ALA A 134 -11.15 -25.65 2.39
CA ALA A 134 -11.22 -24.93 3.65
C ALA A 134 -12.57 -24.22 3.85
N LEU A 135 -13.14 -23.65 2.79
CA LEU A 135 -14.47 -23.03 2.82
C LEU A 135 -15.59 -24.05 3.02
N ALA A 136 -15.45 -25.27 2.48
CA ALA A 136 -16.44 -26.34 2.65
C ALA A 136 -16.41 -27.00 4.03
N ALA A 137 -15.32 -26.83 4.79
CA ALA A 137 -15.14 -27.38 6.13
C ALA A 137 -15.64 -26.45 7.27
N ASN A 138 -16.08 -25.24 6.94
CA ASN A 138 -16.67 -24.24 7.86
C ASN A 138 -18.16 -24.03 7.58
#